data_AF-A0A7V9QEK0-F1
#
_entry.id   AF-A0A7V9QEK0-F1
#
_cell.length_a   1.000
_cell.length_b   1.000
_cell.length_c   1.000
_cell.angle_alpha   90.00
_cell.angle_beta   90.00
_cell.angle_gamma   90.00
#
_symmetry.space_group_name_H-M   'P 1'
#
loop_
_entity.id
_entity.type
_entity.pdbx_description
1 polymer ?
#
loop_
_entity_poly.entity_id
_entity_poly.type
_entity_poly.pdbx_seq_one_letter_code
_entity_poly.pdbx_strand_id
1 'polypeptide(L)'
;MSQTIDLRPMRVLVWPCYLMAAFLISMPLLEAFAAIASFRPGEMQWRFGSTGILTTALLTPPIGVFVALVTARIFGHRWVHGVLIGFAIITMVALLVMMPMFVLDALQLRDDVRPQFYRSFHLAAGKVFANQLAVFVLMLAFAIASFRSMRNAQVPASPAASRARVAEPAAPLLSRAAR
;
A
#
# COMPACT_ATOMS: atom_id res chain seq x y z
N MET A 1 -29.68 20.29 -2.51
CA MET A 1 -29.19 20.66 -1.17
C MET A 1 -28.02 19.74 -0.82
N SER A 2 -26.79 20.25 -0.77
CA SER A 2 -25.61 19.49 -0.36
C SER A 2 -25.34 19.82 1.11
N GLN A 3 -25.67 18.89 2.02
CA GLN A 3 -25.28 19.01 3.42
C GLN A 3 -23.76 18.88 3.50
N THR A 4 -23.07 19.95 3.88
CA THR A 4 -21.63 19.91 4.18
C THR A 4 -21.46 19.17 5.51
N ILE A 5 -21.06 17.90 5.44
CA ILE A 5 -20.73 17.10 6.63
C ILE A 5 -19.54 17.76 7.32
N ASP A 6 -19.71 18.19 8.58
CA ASP A 6 -18.61 18.74 9.38
C ASP A 6 -17.69 17.61 9.86
N LEU A 7 -16.49 17.53 9.29
CA LEU A 7 -15.50 16.50 9.59
C LEU A 7 -14.55 16.89 10.73
N ARG A 8 -14.70 18.07 11.36
CA ARG A 8 -13.88 18.49 12.50
C ARG A 8 -13.79 17.44 13.63
N PRO A 9 -14.89 16.81 14.11
CA PRO A 9 -14.79 15.82 15.17
C PRO A 9 -14.01 14.57 14.76
N MET A 10 -14.02 14.22 13.46
CA MET A 10 -13.27 13.07 12.95
C MET A 10 -11.76 13.29 12.87
N ARG A 11 -11.26 14.53 12.98
CA ARG A 11 -9.81 14.79 12.95
C ARG A 11 -9.05 14.10 14.09
N VAL A 12 -9.72 13.82 15.21
CA VAL A 12 -9.12 13.10 16.35
C VAL A 12 -8.77 11.65 15.97
N LEU A 13 -9.46 11.05 14.98
CA LEU A 13 -9.21 9.68 14.53
C LEU A 13 -8.00 9.54 13.59
N VAL A 14 -7.48 10.65 13.05
CA VAL A 14 -6.36 10.64 12.09
C VAL A 14 -5.13 9.93 12.66
N TRP A 15 -4.73 10.31 13.87
CA TRP A 15 -3.54 9.78 14.51
C TRP A 15 -3.66 8.28 14.82
N PRO A 16 -4.72 7.79 15.48
CA PRO A 16 -4.94 6.36 15.68
C PRO A 16 -4.93 5.54 14.38
N CYS A 17 -5.54 6.05 13.29
CA CYS A 17 -5.54 5.35 12.00
C CYS A 17 -4.13 5.21 11.41
N TYR A 18 -3.30 6.25 11.48
CA TYR A 18 -1.92 6.15 11.01
C TYR A 18 -1.05 5.27 11.89
N LEU A 19 -1.25 5.32 13.22
CA LEU A 19 -0.54 4.45 14.14
C LEU A 19 -0.89 2.97 13.90
N MET A 20 -2.17 2.68 13.69
CA MET A 20 -2.64 1.34 13.29
C MET A 20 -2.02 0.89 11.96
N ALA A 21 -2.04 1.76 10.94
CA ALA A 21 -1.43 1.45 9.65
C ALA A 21 0.08 1.18 9.77
N ALA A 22 0.80 2.01 10.53
CA ALA A 22 2.23 1.84 10.77
C ALA A 22 2.51 0.51 11.50
N PHE A 23 1.71 0.16 12.49
CA PHE A 23 1.84 -1.11 13.23
C PHE A 23 1.59 -2.32 12.32
N LEU A 24 0.52 -2.30 11.53
CA LEU A 24 0.17 -3.37 10.56
C LEU A 24 1.24 -3.59 9.48
N ILE A 25 2.01 -2.54 9.15
CA ILE A 25 3.10 -2.65 8.18
C ILE A 25 4.39 -3.10 8.88
N SER A 26 4.78 -2.42 9.96
CA SER A 26 6.12 -2.56 10.55
C SER A 26 6.30 -3.83 11.37
N MET A 27 5.33 -4.23 12.19
CA MET A 27 5.47 -5.41 13.05
C MET A 27 5.77 -6.71 12.30
N PRO A 28 4.98 -7.13 11.30
CA PRO A 28 5.25 -8.38 10.59
C PRO A 28 6.58 -8.33 9.83
N LEU A 29 7.00 -7.15 9.37
CA LEU A 29 8.30 -6.99 8.71
C LEU A 29 9.44 -7.12 9.72
N LEU A 30 9.35 -6.50 10.89
CA LEU A 30 10.35 -6.63 11.96
C LEU A 30 10.49 -8.08 12.40
N GLU A 31 9.37 -8.80 12.58
CA GLU A 31 9.37 -10.23 12.91
C GLU A 31 10.05 -11.06 11.81
N ALA A 32 9.74 -10.79 10.53
CA ALA A 32 10.39 -11.48 9.42
C ALA A 32 11.89 -11.23 9.37
N PHE A 33 12.33 -9.98 9.54
CA PHE A 33 13.76 -9.65 9.58
C PHE A 33 14.47 -10.29 10.76
N ALA A 34 13.85 -10.33 11.94
CA ALA A 34 14.38 -11.04 13.10
C ALA A 34 14.50 -12.55 12.84
N ALA A 35 13.50 -13.16 12.20
CA ALA A 35 13.51 -14.58 11.84
C ALA A 35 14.57 -14.94 10.79
N ILE A 36 14.99 -13.98 9.97
CA ILE A 36 15.98 -14.17 8.88
C ILE A 36 17.39 -13.74 9.32
N ALA A 37 17.56 -13.27 10.56
CA ALA A 37 18.79 -12.67 11.07
C ALA A 37 20.06 -13.53 10.92
N SER A 38 19.93 -14.86 10.90
CA SER A 38 21.04 -15.76 10.57
C SER A 38 21.32 -15.73 9.06
N PHE A 39 22.00 -14.69 8.58
CA PHE A 39 22.23 -14.45 7.15
C PHE A 39 23.13 -15.54 6.53
N ARG A 40 22.52 -16.46 5.76
CA ARG A 40 23.21 -17.58 5.09
C ARG A 40 22.80 -17.69 3.61
N PRO A 41 23.09 -16.68 2.77
CA PRO A 41 22.64 -16.65 1.38
C PRO A 41 23.23 -17.78 0.51
N GLY A 42 24.32 -18.43 0.94
CA GLY A 42 24.90 -19.57 0.24
C GLY A 42 24.14 -20.90 0.43
N GLU A 43 23.26 -20.99 1.44
CA GLU A 43 22.48 -22.20 1.71
C GLU A 43 21.12 -22.12 0.99
N MET A 44 20.84 -23.08 0.08
CA MET A 44 19.57 -23.14 -0.65
C MET A 44 18.35 -23.19 0.30
N GLN A 45 18.48 -23.93 1.41
CA GLN A 45 17.46 -24.05 2.43
C GLN A 45 17.13 -22.70 3.09
N TRP A 46 18.14 -21.85 3.32
CA TRP A 46 17.94 -20.51 3.88
C TRP A 46 17.23 -19.60 2.89
N ARG A 47 17.59 -19.62 1.61
CA ARG A 47 16.94 -18.78 0.58
C ARG A 47 15.47 -19.13 0.39
N PHE A 48 15.16 -20.43 0.32
CA PHE A 48 13.80 -20.91 0.22
C PHE A 48 12.98 -20.57 1.48
N GLY A 49 13.54 -20.85 2.67
CA GLY A 49 12.88 -20.57 3.95
C GLY A 49 12.63 -19.09 4.21
N SER A 50 13.65 -18.26 4.00
CA SER A 50 13.56 -16.80 4.18
C SER A 50 12.54 -16.17 3.26
N THR A 51 12.47 -16.61 2.00
CA THR A 51 11.44 -16.15 1.05
C THR A 51 10.03 -16.50 1.50
N GLY A 52 9.83 -17.71 2.04
CA GLY A 52 8.54 -18.13 2.61
C GLY A 52 8.12 -17.28 3.82
N ILE A 53 9.07 -16.93 4.69
CA ILE A 53 8.84 -16.05 5.84
C ILE A 53 8.49 -14.63 5.37
N LEU A 54 9.31 -14.04 4.48
CA LEU A 54 9.10 -12.69 3.96
C LEU A 54 7.74 -12.56 3.27
N THR A 55 7.39 -13.54 2.45
CA THR A 55 6.11 -13.58 1.73
C THR A 55 4.92 -13.60 2.69
N THR A 56 5.02 -14.40 3.75
CA THR A 56 3.95 -14.50 4.75
C THR A 56 3.79 -13.18 5.49
N ALA A 57 4.90 -12.54 5.86
CA ALA A 57 4.89 -11.22 6.49
C ALA A 57 4.31 -10.12 5.58
N LEU A 58 4.49 -10.23 4.26
CA LEU A 58 3.97 -9.28 3.28
C LEU A 58 2.44 -9.34 3.06
N LEU A 59 1.73 -10.31 3.64
CA LEU A 59 0.26 -10.37 3.52
C LEU A 59 -0.47 -9.29 4.32
N THR A 60 0.10 -8.85 5.45
CA THR A 60 -0.53 -7.87 6.35
C THR A 60 -0.31 -6.40 5.93
N PRO A 61 0.89 -5.97 5.45
CA PRO A 61 1.13 -4.61 4.99
C PRO A 61 0.10 -4.03 4.00
N PRO A 62 -0.45 -4.77 3.01
CA PRO A 62 -1.54 -4.28 2.17
C PRO A 62 -2.72 -3.68 2.95
N ILE A 63 -3.07 -4.24 4.11
CA ILE A 63 -4.15 -3.76 4.97
C ILE A 63 -3.75 -2.41 5.60
N GLY A 64 -2.52 -2.32 6.12
CA GLY A 64 -2.01 -1.06 6.67
C GLY A 64 -1.91 0.04 5.60
N VAL A 65 -1.47 -0.29 4.39
CA VAL A 65 -1.45 0.62 3.24
C VAL A 65 -2.86 1.08 2.90
N PHE A 66 -3.85 0.18 2.88
CA PHE A 66 -5.24 0.54 2.65
C PHE A 66 -5.77 1.53 3.69
N VAL A 67 -5.55 1.26 4.97
CA VAL A 67 -5.95 2.17 6.06
C VAL A 67 -5.30 3.55 5.89
N ALA A 68 -3.98 3.58 5.68
CA ALA A 68 -3.25 4.84 5.49
C ALA A 68 -3.73 5.61 4.25
N LEU A 69 -4.05 4.92 3.15
CA LEU A 69 -4.54 5.51 1.91
C LEU A 69 -5.94 6.12 2.10
N VAL A 70 -6.84 5.40 2.75
CA VAL A 70 -8.20 5.89 3.05
C VAL A 70 -8.13 7.12 3.96
N THR A 71 -7.34 7.06 5.03
CA THR A 71 -7.13 8.20 5.92
C THR A 71 -6.51 9.39 5.17
N ALA A 72 -5.46 9.18 4.38
CA ALA A 72 -4.83 10.24 3.59
C ALA A 72 -5.82 10.88 2.60
N ARG A 73 -6.70 10.07 1.99
CA ARG A 73 -7.70 10.55 1.04
C ARG A 73 -8.79 11.38 1.70
N ILE A 74 -9.31 10.95 2.85
CA ILE A 74 -10.36 11.66 3.59
C ILE A 74 -9.86 13.01 4.11
N PHE A 75 -8.63 13.05 4.64
CA PHE A 75 -8.07 14.25 5.28
C PHE A 75 -7.17 15.09 4.34
N GLY A 76 -6.97 14.67 3.09
CA GLY A 76 -6.25 15.44 2.08
C GLY A 76 -4.73 15.46 2.24
N HIS A 77 -4.12 14.46 2.89
CA HIS A 77 -2.68 14.40 3.12
C HIS A 77 -1.90 13.92 1.88
N ARG A 78 -1.54 14.87 1.01
CA ARG A 78 -0.86 14.58 -0.26
C ARG A 78 0.50 13.91 -0.11
N TRP A 79 1.27 14.26 0.92
CA TRP A 79 2.60 13.70 1.16
C TRP A 79 2.53 12.19 1.44
N VAL A 80 1.51 11.74 2.19
CA VAL A 80 1.30 10.33 2.52
C VAL A 80 1.04 9.51 1.26
N HIS A 81 0.29 10.04 0.29
CA HIS A 81 0.09 9.35 -1.00
C HIS A 81 1.41 9.08 -1.73
N GLY A 82 2.34 10.05 -1.74
CA GLY A 82 3.65 9.86 -2.36
C GLY A 82 4.47 8.76 -1.68
N VAL A 83 4.47 8.73 -0.34
CA VAL A 83 5.16 7.70 0.44
C VAL A 83 4.56 6.31 0.19
N LEU A 84 3.23 6.19 0.19
CA LEU A 84 2.54 4.92 -0.05
C LEU A 84 2.74 4.40 -1.48
N ILE A 85 2.80 5.27 -2.49
CA ILE A 85 3.15 4.89 -3.87
C ILE A 85 4.58 4.35 -3.91
N GLY A 86 5.54 5.07 -3.32
CA GLY A 86 6.93 4.65 -3.28
C GLY A 86 7.07 3.26 -2.62
N PHE A 87 6.41 3.06 -1.48
CA PHE A 87 6.36 1.78 -0.79
C PHE A 87 5.77 0.65 -1.67
N ALA A 88 4.65 0.90 -2.34
CA ALA A 88 4.01 -0.08 -3.22
C ALA A 88 4.92 -0.46 -4.40
N ILE A 89 5.57 0.52 -5.04
CA ILE A 89 6.50 0.28 -6.16
C ILE A 89 7.71 -0.52 -5.70
N ILE A 90 8.36 -0.14 -4.57
CA ILE A 90 9.51 -0.86 -4.03
C ILE A 90 9.12 -2.32 -3.74
N THR A 91 7.97 -2.53 -3.10
CA THR A 91 7.47 -3.88 -2.79
C THR A 91 7.21 -4.68 -4.06
N MET A 92 6.62 -4.09 -5.09
CA MET A 92 6.39 -4.76 -6.38
C MET A 92 7.69 -5.16 -7.06
N VAL A 93 8.69 -4.26 -7.11
CA VAL A 93 9.99 -4.55 -7.71
C VAL A 93 10.69 -5.68 -6.96
N ALA A 94 10.66 -5.64 -5.62
CA ALA A 94 11.20 -6.71 -4.79
C ALA A 94 10.52 -8.06 -5.09
N LEU A 95 9.18 -8.10 -5.13
CA LEU A 95 8.42 -9.31 -5.45
C LEU A 95 8.72 -9.82 -6.86
N LEU A 96 8.85 -8.92 -7.84
CA LEU A 96 9.15 -9.28 -9.23
C LEU A 96 10.51 -9.98 -9.36
N VAL A 97 11.50 -9.60 -8.56
CA VAL A 97 12.82 -10.25 -8.50
C VAL A 97 12.77 -11.53 -7.67
N MET A 98 12.07 -11.52 -6.54
CA MET A 98 11.98 -12.68 -5.65
C MET A 98 11.20 -13.86 -6.25
N MET A 99 10.15 -13.61 -7.03
CA MET A 99 9.34 -14.68 -7.65
C MET A 99 10.16 -15.67 -8.50
N PRO A 100 10.93 -15.24 -9.52
CA PRO A 100 11.74 -16.17 -10.32
C PRO A 100 12.87 -16.81 -9.52
N MET A 101 13.50 -16.07 -8.59
CA MET A 101 14.52 -16.64 -7.69
C MET A 101 13.94 -17.75 -6.80
N PHE A 102 12.74 -17.55 -6.27
CA PHE A 102 12.05 -18.54 -5.46
C PHE A 102 11.70 -19.79 -6.25
N VAL A 103 11.22 -19.64 -7.49
CA VAL A 103 10.94 -20.79 -8.36
C VAL A 103 12.21 -21.59 -8.63
N LEU A 104 13.33 -20.92 -8.88
CA LEU A 104 14.62 -21.58 -9.06
C LEU A 104 15.06 -22.31 -7.78
N ASP A 105 14.97 -21.66 -6.63
CA ASP A 105 15.32 -22.26 -5.34
C ASP A 105 14.42 -23.46 -5.00
N ALA A 106 13.13 -23.39 -5.34
CA ALA A 106 12.19 -24.48 -5.16
C ALA A 106 12.51 -25.68 -6.07
N LEU A 107 12.95 -25.44 -7.31
CA LEU A 107 13.36 -26.50 -8.22
C LEU A 107 14.66 -27.16 -7.76
N GLN A 108 15.63 -26.39 -7.28
CA GLN A 108 16.90 -26.90 -6.75
C GLN A 108 16.68 -27.71 -5.46
N LEU A 109 15.88 -27.19 -4.52
CA LEU A 109 15.65 -27.85 -3.24
C LEU A 109 14.84 -29.14 -3.39
N ARG A 110 14.07 -29.30 -4.48
CA ARG A 110 13.25 -30.49 -4.73
C ARG A 110 14.07 -31.77 -4.69
N ASP A 111 15.30 -31.76 -5.20
CA ASP A 111 16.16 -32.93 -5.28
C ASP A 111 16.69 -33.38 -3.90
N ASP A 112 16.72 -32.47 -2.92
CA ASP A 112 17.11 -32.75 -1.54
C ASP A 112 15.93 -33.18 -0.64
N VAL A 113 14.70 -33.07 -1.12
CA VAL A 113 13.50 -33.42 -0.34
C VAL A 113 13.28 -34.93 -0.36
N ARG A 114 13.12 -35.54 0.82
CA ARG A 114 12.79 -36.97 0.90
C ARG A 114 11.46 -37.26 0.19
N PRO A 115 11.32 -38.36 -0.57
CA PRO A 115 10.13 -38.63 -1.38
C PRO A 115 8.80 -38.56 -0.62
N GLN A 116 8.81 -38.97 0.65
CA GLN A 116 7.66 -38.90 1.55
C GLN A 116 7.12 -37.49 1.82
N PHE A 117 7.89 -36.43 1.55
CA PHE A 117 7.53 -35.03 1.79
C PHE A 117 7.23 -34.22 0.52
N TYR A 118 7.30 -34.81 -0.68
CA TYR A 118 7.08 -34.07 -1.94
C TYR A 118 5.74 -33.35 -2.01
N ARG A 119 4.65 -33.98 -1.55
CA ARG A 119 3.32 -33.36 -1.57
C ARG A 119 3.27 -32.12 -0.69
N SER A 120 3.77 -32.22 0.54
CA SER A 120 3.84 -31.09 1.48
C SER A 120 4.73 -29.97 0.95
N PHE A 121 5.85 -30.32 0.32
CA PHE A 121 6.75 -29.38 -0.33
C PHE A 121 6.06 -28.59 -1.44
N HIS A 122 5.38 -29.27 -2.38
CA HIS A 122 4.67 -28.61 -3.48
C HIS A 122 3.53 -27.71 -2.99
N LEU A 123 2.78 -28.14 -1.96
CA LEU A 123 1.72 -27.31 -1.37
C LEU A 123 2.30 -26.06 -0.69
N ALA A 124 3.42 -26.20 0.03
CA ALA A 124 4.09 -25.08 0.67
C ALA A 124 4.63 -24.09 -0.38
N ALA A 125 5.33 -24.58 -1.41
CA ALA A 125 5.85 -23.76 -2.50
C ALA A 125 4.73 -23.05 -3.27
N GLY A 126 3.65 -23.77 -3.60
CA GLY A 126 2.48 -23.20 -4.27
C GLY A 126 1.79 -22.12 -3.45
N LYS A 127 1.65 -22.33 -2.13
CA LYS A 127 1.11 -21.32 -1.21
C LYS A 127 1.96 -20.04 -1.19
N VAL A 128 3.28 -20.16 -1.09
CA VAL A 128 4.18 -19.01 -1.10
C VAL A 128 4.06 -18.25 -2.42
N PHE A 129 4.10 -18.96 -3.55
CA PHE A 129 3.95 -18.33 -4.86
C PHE A 129 2.61 -17.60 -5.03
N ALA A 130 1.49 -18.23 -4.62
CA ALA A 130 0.16 -17.63 -4.67
C ALA A 130 0.07 -16.37 -3.79
N ASN A 131 0.67 -16.39 -2.59
CA ASN A 131 0.72 -15.23 -1.71
C ASN A 131 1.54 -14.08 -2.32
N GLN A 132 2.70 -14.36 -2.92
CA GLN A 132 3.49 -13.34 -3.62
C GLN A 132 2.70 -12.69 -4.75
N LEU A 133 2.02 -13.50 -5.57
CA LEU A 133 1.19 -13.01 -6.66
C LEU A 133 0.03 -12.14 -6.14
N ALA A 134 -0.64 -12.56 -5.07
CA ALA A 134 -1.72 -11.80 -4.46
C ALA A 134 -1.24 -10.43 -3.95
N VAL A 135 -0.12 -10.39 -3.21
CA VAL A 135 0.47 -9.13 -2.73
C VAL A 135 0.90 -8.25 -3.90
N PHE A 136 1.51 -8.82 -4.93
CA PHE A 136 1.90 -8.08 -6.14
C PHE A 136 0.70 -7.39 -6.79
N VAL A 137 -0.41 -8.13 -6.99
CA VAL A 137 -1.64 -7.58 -7.58
C VAL A 137 -2.25 -6.48 -6.71
N LEU A 138 -2.27 -6.66 -5.37
CA LEU A 138 -2.76 -5.63 -4.45
C LEU A 138 -1.92 -4.36 -4.49
N MET A 139 -0.59 -4.49 -4.49
CA MET A 139 0.31 -3.34 -4.57
C MET A 139 0.21 -2.63 -5.91
N LEU A 140 0.05 -3.36 -7.01
CA LEU A 140 -0.23 -2.80 -8.34
C LEU A 140 -1.54 -2.00 -8.34
N ALA A 141 -2.60 -2.56 -7.76
CA ALA A 141 -3.88 -1.88 -7.65
C ALA A 141 -3.77 -0.58 -6.83
N PHE A 142 -3.06 -0.60 -5.69
CA PHE A 142 -2.81 0.60 -4.88
C PHE A 142 -1.98 1.64 -5.60
N ALA A 143 -0.93 1.24 -6.31
CA ALA A 143 -0.12 2.14 -7.12
C ALA A 143 -0.98 2.83 -8.18
N ILE A 144 -1.74 2.07 -8.98
CA ILE A 144 -2.63 2.62 -10.01
C ILE A 144 -3.68 3.56 -9.40
N ALA A 145 -4.34 3.15 -8.32
CA ALA A 145 -5.36 3.97 -7.65
C ALA A 145 -4.78 5.30 -7.15
N SER A 146 -3.58 5.26 -6.57
CA SER A 146 -2.89 6.44 -6.06
C SER A 146 -2.44 7.37 -7.18
N PHE A 147 -1.89 6.85 -8.28
CA PHE A 147 -1.55 7.65 -9.46
C PHE A 147 -2.77 8.33 -10.08
N ARG A 148 -3.90 7.61 -10.21
CA ARG A 148 -5.16 8.19 -10.71
C ARG A 148 -5.69 9.28 -9.78
N SER A 149 -5.59 9.08 -8.47
CA SER A 149 -5.97 10.08 -7.45
C SER A 149 -5.14 11.36 -7.56
N MET A 150 -3.82 11.24 -7.76
CA MET A 150 -2.92 12.38 -7.94
C MET A 150 -3.21 13.15 -9.23
N ARG A 151 -3.43 12.45 -10.34
CA ARG A 151 -3.73 13.09 -11.63
C ARG A 151 -5.02 13.92 -11.57
N ASN A 152 -6.04 13.41 -10.87
CA ASN A 152 -7.30 14.13 -10.69
C ASN A 152 -7.18 15.32 -9.73
N ALA A 153 -6.25 15.26 -8.76
CA ALA A 153 -6.01 16.36 -7.83
C ALA A 153 -5.21 17.52 -8.45
N GLN A 154 -4.56 17.30 -9.59
CA GLN A 154 -3.78 18.31 -10.31
C GLN A 154 -4.59 19.16 -11.26
N VAL A 155 -5.85 18.83 -11.56
CA VAL A 155 -6.73 19.72 -12.34
C VAL A 155 -7.02 20.95 -11.44
N PRO A 156 -6.32 22.08 -11.65
CA PRO A 156 -6.53 23.26 -10.82
C PRO A 156 -7.96 23.71 -11.09
N ALA A 157 -8.71 24.10 -10.06
CA ALA A 157 -9.96 24.81 -10.28
C ALA A 157 -9.64 25.96 -11.25
N SER A 158 -10.16 25.86 -12.48
CA SER A 158 -9.69 26.64 -13.62
C SER A 158 -9.41 28.08 -13.19
N PRO A 159 -8.24 28.67 -13.49
CA PRO A 159 -7.98 30.08 -13.20
C PRO A 159 -9.09 30.99 -13.72
N ALA A 160 -9.79 30.57 -14.79
CA ALA A 160 -10.98 31.24 -15.30
C ALA A 160 -12.17 31.22 -14.30
N ALA A 161 -12.36 30.15 -13.52
CA ALA A 161 -13.36 30.10 -12.45
C ALA A 161 -12.96 30.97 -11.25
N SER A 162 -11.66 31.06 -10.93
CA SER A 162 -11.17 32.00 -9.91
C SER A 162 -11.26 33.46 -10.39
N ARG A 163 -10.96 33.73 -11.67
CA ARG A 163 -11.12 35.07 -12.27
C ARG A 163 -12.58 35.47 -12.43
N ALA A 164 -13.47 34.57 -12.82
CA ALA A 164 -14.92 34.84 -12.91
C ALA A 164 -15.50 35.20 -11.53
N ARG A 165 -15.01 34.58 -10.46
CA ARG A 165 -15.42 34.90 -9.08
C ARG A 165 -14.86 36.23 -8.55
N VAL A 166 -13.72 36.69 -9.07
CA VAL A 166 -13.15 38.02 -8.75
C VAL A 166 -13.73 39.12 -9.64
N ALA A 167 -14.12 38.78 -10.88
CA ALA A 167 -14.68 39.70 -11.85
C ALA A 167 -16.19 39.90 -11.69
N GLU A 168 -16.87 39.16 -10.82
CA GLU A 168 -18.23 39.48 -10.38
C GLU A 168 -18.16 40.80 -9.58
N PRO A 169 -18.56 41.94 -10.17
CA PRO A 169 -18.48 43.22 -9.49
C PRO A 169 -19.37 43.12 -8.27
N ALA A 170 -18.90 43.55 -7.10
CA ALA A 170 -19.69 43.63 -5.89
C ALA A 170 -20.98 44.41 -6.20
N ALA A 171 -22.05 43.68 -6.51
CA ALA A 171 -23.34 44.27 -6.79
C ALA A 171 -23.71 45.06 -5.53
N PRO A 172 -23.94 46.38 -5.64
CA PRO A 172 -24.16 47.22 -4.47
C PRO A 172 -25.37 46.67 -3.69
N LEU A 173 -25.15 46.34 -2.43
CA LEU A 173 -26.13 45.83 -1.45
C LEU A 173 -27.26 46.85 -1.12
N LEU A 174 -27.54 47.80 -2.02
CA LEU A 174 -28.34 48.99 -1.74
C LEU A 174 -29.86 48.81 -1.88
N SER A 175 -30.39 47.63 -2.25
CA SER A 175 -31.84 47.50 -2.51
C SER A 175 -32.68 46.77 -1.45
N ARG A 176 -32.12 46.38 -0.30
CA ARG A 176 -32.87 45.64 0.75
C ARG A 176 -33.23 46.40 2.03
N ALA A 177 -32.90 47.68 2.15
CA ALA A 177 -33.28 48.50 3.31
C ALA A 177 -34.65 49.19 3.19
N ALA A 178 -35.44 48.89 2.14
CA ALA A 178 -36.76 49.50 1.92
C ALA A 178 -37.83 48.41 1.74
N ARG A 179 -38.24 47.76 2.83
CA ARG A 179 -39.56 47.14 2.98
C ARG A 179 -39.83 46.74 4.42
#